data_AF-A0A7C6Z143-F1
#
_entry.id   AF-A0A7C6Z143-F1
#
_cell.length_a   1.000
_cell.length_b   1.000
_cell.length_c   1.000
_cell.angle_alpha   90.00
_cell.angle_beta   90.00
_cell.angle_gamma   90.00
#
_symmetry.space_group_name_H-M   'P 1'
#
loop_
_entity.id
_entity.type
_entity.pdbx_description
1 polymer ?
#
loop_
_entity_poly.entity_id
_entity_poly.type
_entity_poly.pdbx_seq_one_letter_code
_entity_poly.pdbx_strand_id
1 'polypeptide(L)' 'EVNRELVGRGIFGGKDLSGEFKELGNSALYCVTELTRKSDIDKLANELKDILR' A
#
# COMPACT_ATOMS: atom_id res chain seq x y z
N GLU A 1 -1.55 0.91 11.04
CA GLU A 1 -2.21 -0.41 11.18
C GLU A 1 -2.39 -1.10 9.83
N VAL A 2 -2.84 -0.37 8.80
CA VAL A 2 -2.96 -0.84 7.40
C VAL A 2 -1.78 -1.68 6.90
N ASN A 3 -0.52 -1.24 7.09
CA ASN A 3 0.64 -2.03 6.63
C ASN A 3 0.76 -3.40 7.30
N ARG A 4 0.33 -3.55 8.57
CA ARG A 4 0.34 -4.86 9.26
C ARG A 4 -0.76 -5.78 8.71
N GLU A 5 -1.94 -5.23 8.46
CA GLU A 5 -3.06 -5.95 7.82
C GLU A 5 -2.70 -6.42 6.41
N LEU A 6 -2.10 -5.56 5.59
CA LEU A 6 -1.63 -5.91 4.25
C LEU A 6 -0.63 -7.07 4.29
N VAL A 7 0.31 -7.07 5.24
CA VAL A 7 1.27 -8.17 5.42
C VAL A 7 0.55 -9.48 5.73
N GLY A 8 -0.48 -9.46 6.58
CA GLY A 8 -1.33 -10.62 6.85
C GLY A 8 -2.06 -11.17 5.61
N ARG A 9 -2.29 -10.33 4.61
CA ARG A 9 -2.92 -10.67 3.32
C ARG A 9 -1.90 -11.00 2.22
N GLY A 10 -0.62 -11.11 2.59
CA GLY A 10 0.49 -11.40 1.69
C GLY A 10 0.85 -10.23 0.77
N ILE A 11 0.65 -8.99 1.22
CA ILE A 11 0.98 -7.77 0.48
C ILE A 11 1.95 -6.93 1.31
N PHE A 12 3.09 -6.57 0.73
CA PHE A 12 3.96 -5.58 1.36
C PHE A 12 3.33 -4.19 1.25
N GLY A 13 3.17 -3.53 2.40
CA GLY A 13 2.70 -2.14 2.46
C GLY A 13 3.69 -1.16 1.83
N GLY A 14 3.20 0.02 1.48
CA GLY A 14 4.02 1.07 0.89
C GLY A 14 4.96 1.72 1.90
N LYS A 15 5.97 2.43 1.39
CA LYS A 15 6.89 3.24 2.18
C LYS A 15 6.12 4.39 2.82
N ASP A 16 6.15 4.50 4.14
CA ASP A 16 5.57 5.63 4.87
C ASP A 16 6.31 6.92 4.50
N LEU A 17 5.56 7.93 4.03
CA LEU A 17 6.11 9.21 3.63
C LEU A 17 6.10 10.26 4.75
N SER A 18 5.35 10.04 5.84
CA SER A 18 5.15 11.03 6.90
C SER A 18 6.45 11.50 7.56
N GLY A 19 7.47 10.64 7.60
CA GLY A 19 8.79 10.95 8.16
C GLY A 19 9.66 11.85 7.27
N GLU A 20 9.45 11.83 5.95
CA GLU A 20 10.25 12.58 4.97
C GLU A 20 9.49 13.79 4.41
N PHE A 21 8.15 13.69 4.32
CA PHE A 21 7.25 14.68 3.72
C PHE A 21 6.03 14.89 4.63
N LYS A 22 6.12 15.84 5.56
CA LYS A 22 5.09 16.09 6.57
C LYS A 22 3.73 16.45 5.96
N GLU A 23 3.75 17.16 4.84
CA GLU A 23 2.57 17.58 4.07
C GLU A 23 1.81 16.40 3.45
N LEU A 24 2.49 15.26 3.25
CA LEU A 24 1.88 14.05 2.71
C LEU A 24 1.26 13.17 3.79
N GLY A 25 1.55 13.43 5.08
CA GLY A 25 0.87 12.80 6.22
C GLY A 25 0.67 11.29 6.08
N ASN A 26 -0.57 10.82 6.22
CA ASN A 26 -0.98 9.40 6.11
C ASN A 26 -0.94 8.85 4.66
N SER A 27 0.17 9.06 3.96
CA SER A 27 0.39 8.58 2.60
C SER A 27 1.49 7.51 2.56
N ALA A 28 1.31 6.54 1.69
CA ALA A 28 2.29 5.50 1.43
C ALA A 28 2.71 5.51 -0.05
N LEU A 29 4.01 5.42 -0.30
CA LEU A 29 4.58 5.32 -1.65
C LEU A 29 4.77 3.85 -2.05
N TYR A 30 4.27 3.51 -3.23
CA TYR A 30 4.43 2.19 -3.83
C TYR A 30 5.30 2.28 -5.07
N CYS A 31 6.25 1.36 -5.20
CA CYS A 31 7.04 1.20 -6.41
C CYS A 31 6.32 0.22 -7.34
N VAL A 32 5.94 0.70 -8.52
CA VAL A 32 5.36 -0.12 -9.57
C VAL A 32 6.36 -0.19 -10.72
N THR A 33 6.69 -1.40 -11.13
CA THR A 33 7.66 -1.68 -12.21
C THR A 33 6.99 -2.48 -13.32
N GLU A 34 7.69 -2.70 -14.42
CA GLU A 34 7.25 -3.49 -15.57
C GLU A 34 6.87 -4.94 -15.19
N LEU A 35 7.45 -5.45 -14.11
CA LEU A 35 7.14 -6.78 -13.57
C LEU A 35 5.85 -6.80 -12.73
N THR A 36 5.36 -5.63 -12.30
CA THR A 36 4.13 -5.50 -11.52
C THR A 36 2.94 -5.69 -12.45
N ARG A 37 2.17 -6.75 -12.24
CA ARG A 37 1.00 -7.03 -13.08
C ARG A 37 -0.16 -6.15 -12.64
N LYS A 38 -1.06 -5.84 -13.58
CA LYS A 38 -2.33 -5.18 -13.25
C LYS A 38 -3.08 -5.91 -12.13
N SER A 39 -3.08 -7.25 -12.15
CA SER A 39 -3.71 -8.06 -11.11
C SER A 39 -3.13 -7.83 -9.72
N ASP A 40 -1.84 -7.51 -9.61
CA ASP A 40 -1.19 -7.25 -8.32
C ASP A 40 -1.65 -5.89 -7.76
N ILE A 41 -1.77 -4.89 -8.63
CA ILE A 41 -2.31 -3.56 -8.30
C ILE A 41 -3.79 -3.66 -7.93
N ASP A 42 -4.58 -4.43 -8.70
CA ASP A 42 -6.00 -4.65 -8.43
C ASP A 42 -6.18 -5.35 -7.07
N LYS A 43 -5.34 -6.35 -6.77
CA LYS A 43 -5.33 -7.02 -5.47
C LYS A 43 -5.06 -6.02 -4.34
N LEU A 44 -4.00 -5.22 -4.45
CA LEU A 44 -3.69 -4.17 -3.46
C LEU A 44 -4.87 -3.22 -3.25
N ALA A 45 -5.49 -2.74 -4.32
CA ALA A 45 -6.62 -1.82 -4.25
C ALA A 45 -7.84 -2.44 -3.55
N ASN A 46 -8.14 -3.71 -3.84
CA ASN A 46 -9.25 -4.43 -3.21
C ASN A 46 -9.00 -4.68 -1.72
N GLU A 47 -7.80 -5.16 -1.34
CA GLU A 47 -7.48 -5.39 0.07
C GLU A 47 -7.47 -4.08 0.87
N LEU A 48 -6.96 -2.99 0.29
CA LEU A 48 -7.03 -1.66 0.91
C LEU A 48 -8.47 -1.21 1.13
N LYS A 49 -9.35 -1.43 0.15
CA LYS A 49 -10.77 -1.09 0.27
C LYS A 49 -11.46 -1.85 1.41
N ASP A 50 -11.08 -3.12 1.60
CA ASP A 50 -11.63 -3.94 2.68
C ASP A 50 -11.04 -3.60 4.06
N ILE A 51 -9.76 -3.19 4.13
CA ILE A 51 -9.12 -2.73 5.37
C ILE A 51 -9.66 -1.37 5.83
N LEU A 52 -9.99 -0.48 4.89
CA LEU A 52 -10.43 0.90 5.16
C LEU A 52 -11.96 1.04 5.33
N ARG A 53 -12.70 -0.07 5.26
CA ARG A 53 -14.13 -0.11 5.61
C ARG A 53 -14.31 0.00 7.12
#